data_AF-A0A945DXJ6-F1
#
_entry.id   AF-A0A945DXJ6-F1
#
_cell.length_a   1.000
_cell.length_b   1.000
_cell.length_c   1.000
_cell.angle_alpha   90.00
_cell.angle_beta   90.00
_cell.angle_gamma   90.00
#
_symmetry.space_group_name_H-M   'P 1'
#
loop_
_entity.id
_entity.type
_entity.pdbx_description
1 polymer ?
#
loop_
_entity_poly.entity_id
_entity_poly.type
_entity_poly.pdbx_seq_one_letter_code
_entity_poly.pdbx_strand_id
1 'polypeptide(L)'
;MFRTLSRYILCLPLWWVVSALAAPELPLWAAASWRNDIATVRAHIAAGTNIDTVDDWTGKTALHYAAEYGHLEIADLLLANGANVNHRDDDKATPLYFAAVGGFVELAKLLLVYGADINARDKARETPMDGAVFFGHVNMVNVFQQYLGITRYSYDTRFYIEATALAPGLYGFLNKKKRIDSRLFQLETSGDLVHWRPMKLFDTSRPPFTFKDSRLTKYSQRFFRLQPFTMPPEPPVNRIYSTYESFEAKPIDGTLDGLDSEWATVDFVFNPGFEVVEDGQRAKGTFTFDDLTHAQFAEVDEGKWDGDKDHVISIAVGWNTDGIQLTIVVEDDLHHHTKEGADEGDAVRVLFTDASRGEATGEYLFALVEPYLGDGTLYDKNTMANTVKGSVVGHTKQLAGNGEFDVVILRTQKTIHPNTGTTVYELWFSPGAIGAEVLEEGFAFGLGVAVIDSDSDAPGKQGWSGWGPDSVVLETNPGETALITLVGDPADDDD
;
A
#
# COMPACT_ATOMS: atom_id res chain seq x y z
N MET A 1 40.67 -9.73 83.26
CA MET A 1 39.84 -8.51 83.37
C MET A 1 39.91 -7.81 82.01
N PHE A 2 39.01 -8.18 81.10
CA PHE A 2 38.90 -7.65 79.75
C PHE A 2 38.23 -6.26 79.78
N ARG A 3 38.69 -5.32 78.96
CA ARG A 3 37.82 -4.34 78.27
C ARG A 3 38.54 -3.66 77.09
N THR A 4 38.30 -4.27 75.95
CA THR A 4 38.07 -3.72 74.60
C THR A 4 37.03 -2.59 74.63
N LEU A 5 36.86 -1.64 73.68
CA LEU A 5 37.21 -1.52 72.26
C LEU A 5 37.58 -0.06 71.93
N SER A 6 38.65 0.11 71.15
CA SER A 6 38.89 1.24 70.25
C SER A 6 38.36 0.87 68.86
N ARG A 7 37.56 1.74 68.24
CA ARG A 7 37.29 1.73 66.80
C ARG A 7 37.21 3.16 66.29
N TYR A 8 38.38 3.73 66.02
CA TYR A 8 38.54 4.74 64.97
C TYR A 8 38.59 4.00 63.63
N ILE A 9 37.59 4.21 62.78
CA ILE A 9 37.75 4.10 61.32
C ILE A 9 37.24 5.42 60.76
N LEU A 10 38.21 6.24 60.33
CA LEU A 10 38.03 7.26 59.31
C LEU A 10 37.39 6.64 58.08
N CYS A 11 36.35 7.27 57.56
CA CYS A 11 36.10 7.43 56.12
C CYS A 11 35.05 8.54 55.96
N LEU A 12 35.52 9.79 55.86
CA LEU A 12 34.88 10.78 54.99
C LEU A 12 35.35 10.46 53.57
N PRO A 13 34.42 10.42 52.60
CA PRO A 13 34.36 11.50 51.62
C PRO A 13 32.93 12.06 51.53
N LEU A 14 32.75 13.37 51.53
CA LEU A 14 32.69 14.14 50.28
C LEU A 14 31.76 13.52 49.23
N TRP A 15 30.46 13.53 49.51
CA TRP A 15 29.42 14.06 48.64
C TRP A 15 28.08 13.69 49.28
N TRP A 16 27.28 14.70 49.60
CA TRP A 16 25.81 14.73 49.60
C TRP A 16 25.45 16.14 50.07
N VAL A 17 25.80 17.13 49.25
CA VAL A 17 24.91 18.27 49.10
C VAL A 17 23.83 17.76 48.15
N VAL A 18 22.94 16.92 48.67
CA VAL A 18 21.62 16.79 48.05
C VAL A 18 20.97 18.12 48.38
N SER A 19 20.90 18.98 47.38
CA SER A 19 20.05 20.16 47.41
C SER A 19 18.63 19.66 47.66
N ALA A 20 18.22 19.59 48.92
CA ALA A 20 16.83 19.48 49.31
C ALA A 20 16.19 20.84 48.96
N LEU A 21 15.79 21.00 47.71
CA LEU A 21 14.76 21.98 47.38
C LEU A 21 13.54 21.56 48.21
N ALA A 22 13.16 22.36 49.21
CA ALA A 22 11.91 22.16 49.91
C ALA A 22 10.80 22.09 48.86
N ALA A 23 10.01 21.02 48.86
CA ALA A 23 8.80 20.97 48.03
C ALA A 23 7.96 22.23 48.34
N PRO A 24 7.34 22.87 47.34
CA PRO A 24 6.45 23.99 47.57
C PRO A 24 5.43 23.66 48.68
N GLU A 25 5.16 24.59 49.60
CA GLU A 25 4.29 24.34 50.77
C GLU A 25 2.85 23.95 50.37
N LEU A 26 2.41 24.36 49.17
CA LEU A 26 1.12 24.01 48.60
C LEU A 26 1.25 22.71 47.81
N PRO A 27 0.42 21.68 48.08
CA PRO A 27 0.44 20.45 47.28
C PRO A 27 0.20 20.71 45.79
N LEU A 28 0.84 19.90 44.93
CA LEU A 28 0.77 20.04 43.47
C LEU A 28 -0.68 20.05 42.95
N TRP A 29 -1.54 19.18 43.47
CA TRP A 29 -2.96 19.13 43.10
C TRP A 29 -3.74 20.39 43.51
N ALA A 30 -3.38 21.00 44.64
CA ALA A 30 -4.02 22.22 45.11
C ALA A 30 -3.60 23.44 44.27
N ALA A 31 -2.36 23.48 43.80
CA ALA A 31 -1.88 24.49 42.85
C ALA A 31 -2.63 24.42 41.51
N ALA A 32 -2.97 23.20 41.05
CA ALA A 32 -3.69 22.94 39.80
C ALA A 32 -5.23 23.05 39.89
N SER A 33 -5.78 23.30 41.08
CA SER A 33 -7.22 23.55 41.31
C SER A 33 -7.64 24.93 40.79
N TRP A 34 -8.76 25.46 41.29
CA TRP A 34 -9.25 26.83 41.01
C TRP A 34 -8.21 27.96 41.17
N ARG A 35 -7.05 27.68 41.79
CA ARG A 35 -5.93 28.61 41.96
C ARG A 35 -5.16 28.89 40.66
N ASN A 36 -5.13 27.95 39.71
CA ASN A 36 -4.34 28.06 38.47
C ASN A 36 -2.88 28.53 38.70
N ASP A 37 -2.21 28.02 39.74
CA ASP A 37 -0.87 28.48 40.13
C ASP A 37 0.23 27.75 39.33
N ILE A 38 0.45 28.24 38.12
CA ILE A 38 1.44 27.69 37.18
C ILE A 38 2.87 27.77 37.75
N ALA A 39 3.19 28.81 38.53
CA ALA A 39 4.52 28.99 39.10
C ALA A 39 4.84 27.88 40.11
N THR A 40 3.89 27.57 40.99
CA THR A 40 4.02 26.47 41.96
C THR A 40 4.06 25.11 41.26
N VAL A 41 3.24 24.90 40.21
CA VAL A 41 3.30 23.67 39.38
C VAL A 41 4.69 23.50 38.75
N ARG A 42 5.26 24.55 38.15
CA ARG A 42 6.62 24.51 37.58
C ARG A 42 7.68 24.24 38.64
N ALA A 43 7.53 24.81 39.84
CA ALA A 43 8.44 24.55 40.95
C ALA A 43 8.40 23.09 41.41
N HIS A 44 7.22 22.46 41.50
CA HIS A 44 7.08 21.04 41.81
C HIS A 44 7.73 20.13 40.76
N ILE A 45 7.54 20.46 39.47
CA ILE A 45 8.15 19.74 38.35
C ILE A 45 9.68 19.85 38.44
N ALA A 46 10.21 21.06 38.65
CA ALA A 46 11.65 21.29 38.80
C ALA A 46 12.24 20.59 40.04
N ALA A 47 11.46 20.44 41.11
CA ALA A 47 11.84 19.72 42.31
C ALA A 47 11.75 18.18 42.17
N GLY A 48 11.23 17.66 41.05
CA GLY A 48 11.04 16.22 40.84
C GLY A 48 9.98 15.60 41.75
N THR A 49 8.97 16.38 42.14
CA THR A 49 7.83 15.85 42.91
C THR A 49 7.11 14.78 42.08
N ASN A 50 6.60 13.71 42.72
CA ASN A 50 5.73 12.77 42.02
C ASN A 50 4.50 13.52 41.47
N ILE A 51 4.32 13.50 40.15
CA ILE A 51 3.29 14.27 39.45
C ILE A 51 1.88 13.71 39.72
N ASP A 52 1.76 12.42 39.98
CA ASP A 52 0.50 11.74 40.25
C ASP A 52 0.14 11.72 41.75
N THR A 53 0.62 12.70 42.53
CA THR A 53 0.11 12.89 43.91
C THR A 53 -1.39 13.15 43.89
N VAL A 54 -2.10 12.53 44.83
CA VAL A 54 -3.55 12.62 44.94
C VAL A 54 -3.97 13.48 46.14
N ASP A 55 -5.16 14.08 46.03
CA ASP A 55 -5.92 14.57 47.19
C ASP A 55 -6.48 13.37 47.95
N ASP A 56 -6.17 13.26 49.24
CA ASP A 56 -6.62 12.18 50.13
C ASP A 56 -8.15 12.13 50.30
N TRP A 57 -8.87 13.24 50.04
CA TRP A 57 -10.34 13.29 50.21
C TRP A 57 -11.12 12.89 48.98
N THR A 58 -10.54 12.99 47.79
CA THR A 58 -11.25 12.76 46.53
C THR A 58 -10.53 11.80 45.60
N GLY A 59 -9.29 11.42 45.90
CA GLY A 59 -8.42 10.66 45.00
C GLY A 59 -8.01 11.43 43.73
N LYS A 60 -8.24 12.75 43.68
CA LYS A 60 -7.97 13.55 42.46
C LYS A 60 -6.48 13.93 42.38
N THR A 61 -5.90 13.74 41.21
CA THR A 61 -4.56 14.29 40.89
C THR A 61 -4.64 15.75 40.44
N ALA A 62 -3.48 16.40 40.32
CA ALA A 62 -3.38 17.72 39.71
C ALA A 62 -4.00 17.80 38.31
N LEU A 63 -3.90 16.72 37.52
CA LEU A 63 -4.49 16.67 36.18
C LEU A 63 -6.02 16.63 36.21
N HIS A 64 -6.64 15.99 37.22
CA HIS A 64 -8.09 16.02 37.41
C HIS A 64 -8.57 17.44 37.65
N TYR A 65 -7.90 18.15 38.56
CA TYR A 65 -8.26 19.53 38.88
C TYR A 65 -8.04 20.48 37.71
N ALA A 66 -6.91 20.36 37.00
CA ALA A 66 -6.68 21.13 35.79
C ALA A 66 -7.78 20.89 34.76
N ALA A 67 -8.26 19.64 34.62
CA ALA A 67 -9.36 19.30 33.72
C ALA A 67 -10.73 19.81 34.19
N GLU A 68 -11.00 19.78 35.50
CA GLU A 68 -12.24 20.27 36.12
C GLU A 68 -12.41 21.79 36.02
N TYR A 69 -11.30 22.54 36.04
CA TYR A 69 -11.30 24.00 35.95
C TYR A 69 -10.84 24.55 34.59
N GLY A 70 -10.50 23.68 33.63
CA GLY A 70 -10.13 24.08 32.26
C GLY A 70 -8.74 24.71 32.11
N HIS A 71 -7.79 24.39 33.01
CA HIS A 71 -6.44 24.95 33.01
C HIS A 71 -5.53 24.24 32.01
N LEU A 72 -5.64 24.63 30.74
CA LEU A 72 -4.91 24.01 29.61
C LEU A 72 -3.39 24.02 29.79
N GLU A 73 -2.80 25.15 30.20
CA GLU A 73 -1.33 25.24 30.36
C GLU A 73 -0.82 24.31 31.48
N ILE A 74 -1.55 24.22 32.60
CA ILE A 74 -1.20 23.31 33.69
C ILE A 74 -1.32 21.86 33.22
N ALA A 75 -2.40 21.51 32.51
CA ALA A 75 -2.58 20.16 31.98
C ALA A 75 -1.45 19.78 31.01
N ASP A 76 -1.04 20.67 30.11
CA ASP A 76 0.07 20.43 29.18
C ASP A 76 1.40 20.22 29.91
N LEU A 77 1.71 21.05 30.92
CA LEU A 77 2.89 20.87 31.75
C LEU A 77 2.91 19.52 32.48
N LEU A 78 1.79 19.11 33.06
CA LEU A 78 1.68 17.86 33.80
C LEU A 78 1.86 16.66 32.85
N LEU A 79 1.19 16.67 31.70
CA LEU A 79 1.25 15.59 30.70
C LEU A 79 2.64 15.47 30.07
N ALA A 80 3.27 16.59 29.71
CA ALA A 80 4.63 16.62 29.17
C ALA A 80 5.68 16.06 30.15
N ASN A 81 5.36 16.03 31.45
CA ASN A 81 6.23 15.46 32.49
C ASN A 81 5.74 14.09 32.99
N GLY A 82 4.86 13.43 32.25
CA GLY A 82 4.50 12.02 32.49
C GLY A 82 3.35 11.79 33.46
N ALA A 83 2.48 12.77 33.69
CA ALA A 83 1.22 12.55 34.41
C ALA A 83 0.41 11.42 33.78
N ASN A 84 -0.19 10.55 34.60
CA ASN A 84 -1.07 9.50 34.11
C ASN A 84 -2.40 10.09 33.64
N VAL A 85 -2.56 10.20 32.32
CA VAL A 85 -3.77 10.72 31.67
C VAL A 85 -5.05 9.93 32.01
N ASN A 86 -4.91 8.66 32.39
CA ASN A 86 -6.00 7.74 32.69
C ASN A 86 -6.12 7.43 34.19
N HIS A 87 -5.49 8.24 35.06
CA HIS A 87 -5.69 8.10 36.51
C HIS A 87 -7.18 8.20 36.85
N ARG A 88 -7.62 7.42 37.83
CA ARG A 88 -9.02 7.35 38.24
C ARG A 88 -9.14 7.83 39.67
N ASP A 89 -9.97 8.83 39.89
CA ASP A 89 -10.27 9.35 41.22
C ASP A 89 -11.10 8.34 42.05
N ASP A 90 -11.50 8.74 43.25
CA ASP A 90 -12.28 7.86 44.13
C ASP A 90 -13.59 7.42 43.50
N ASP A 91 -14.22 8.24 42.66
CA ASP A 91 -15.43 7.95 41.90
C ASP A 91 -15.15 7.25 40.56
N LYS A 92 -13.90 6.86 40.36
CA LYS A 92 -13.40 6.20 39.17
C LYS A 92 -13.49 7.05 37.90
N ALA A 93 -13.75 8.35 38.04
CA ALA A 93 -13.76 9.31 36.95
C ALA A 93 -12.31 9.62 36.52
N THR A 94 -12.14 9.91 35.24
CA THR A 94 -10.84 10.28 34.66
C THR A 94 -10.77 11.80 34.44
N PRO A 95 -9.57 12.38 34.25
CA PRO A 95 -9.46 13.79 33.85
C PRO A 95 -10.30 14.13 32.62
N LEU A 96 -10.41 13.21 31.65
CA LEU A 96 -11.22 13.41 30.45
C LEU A 96 -12.73 13.56 30.78
N TYR A 97 -13.24 12.84 31.79
CA TYR A 97 -14.62 13.00 32.24
C TYR A 97 -14.88 14.43 32.78
N PHE A 98 -13.98 14.96 33.61
CA PHE A 98 -14.11 16.33 34.12
C PHE A 98 -14.00 17.39 33.02
N ALA A 99 -13.07 17.22 32.07
CA ALA A 99 -12.98 18.09 30.90
C ALA A 99 -14.27 18.08 30.08
N ALA A 100 -14.89 16.91 29.92
CA ALA A 100 -16.14 16.73 29.20
C ALA A 100 -17.34 17.39 29.89
N VAL A 101 -17.43 17.26 31.21
CA VAL A 101 -18.46 17.91 32.05
C VAL A 101 -18.32 19.44 32.03
N GLY A 102 -17.09 19.95 32.09
CA GLY A 102 -16.80 21.39 32.00
C GLY A 102 -16.91 21.97 30.59
N GLY A 103 -16.95 21.13 29.55
CA GLY A 103 -17.02 21.57 28.16
C GLY A 103 -15.70 22.13 27.61
N PHE A 104 -14.57 21.80 28.24
CA PHE A 104 -13.24 22.34 27.88
C PHE A 104 -12.64 21.60 26.68
N VAL A 105 -13.07 21.99 25.48
CA VAL A 105 -12.76 21.29 24.21
C VAL A 105 -11.26 21.12 23.96
N GLU A 106 -10.46 22.19 24.08
CA GLU A 106 -9.02 22.12 23.79
C GLU A 106 -8.27 21.26 24.82
N LEU A 107 -8.71 21.29 26.08
CA LEU A 107 -8.13 20.43 27.12
C LEU A 107 -8.51 18.96 26.91
N ALA A 108 -9.74 18.66 26.48
CA ALA A 108 -10.12 17.30 26.11
C ALA A 108 -9.33 16.78 24.90
N LYS A 109 -9.12 17.60 23.86
CA LYS A 109 -8.25 17.24 22.72
C LYS A 109 -6.83 16.92 23.18
N LEU A 110 -6.27 17.73 24.07
CA LEU A 110 -4.95 17.50 24.65
C LEU A 110 -4.90 16.15 25.39
N LEU A 111 -5.84 15.88 26.28
CA LEU A 111 -5.92 14.59 26.99
C LEU A 111 -6.04 13.41 26.03
N LEU A 112 -6.83 13.54 24.98
CA LEU A 112 -6.99 12.52 23.94
C LEU A 112 -5.69 12.26 23.17
N VAL A 113 -4.93 13.30 22.81
CA VAL A 113 -3.59 13.16 22.17
C VAL A 113 -2.62 12.37 23.05
N TYR A 114 -2.68 12.56 24.38
CA TYR A 114 -1.87 11.82 25.33
C TYR A 114 -2.42 10.41 25.66
N GLY A 115 -3.48 9.94 24.99
CA GLY A 115 -3.99 8.58 25.10
C GLY A 115 -5.06 8.38 26.17
N ALA A 116 -5.86 9.41 26.47
CA ALA A 116 -7.03 9.25 27.34
C ALA A 116 -8.03 8.23 26.78
N ASP A 117 -8.54 7.34 27.65
CA ASP A 117 -9.58 6.38 27.29
C ASP A 117 -10.94 7.08 27.22
N ILE A 118 -11.41 7.28 25.99
CA ILE A 118 -12.69 7.90 25.67
C ILE A 118 -13.90 7.09 26.19
N ASN A 119 -13.74 5.79 26.46
CA ASN A 119 -14.80 4.91 26.95
C ASN A 119 -14.68 4.63 28.46
N ALA A 120 -13.76 5.28 29.16
CA ALA A 120 -13.60 5.12 30.59
C ALA A 120 -14.93 5.39 31.31
N ARG A 121 -15.29 4.52 32.25
CA ARG A 121 -16.56 4.59 32.98
C ARG A 121 -16.31 4.96 34.43
N ASP A 122 -17.04 5.91 34.99
CA ASP A 122 -17.00 6.19 36.42
C ASP A 122 -17.77 5.11 37.24
N LYS A 123 -17.97 5.35 38.54
CA LYS A 123 -18.81 4.49 39.41
C LYS A 123 -20.26 4.39 38.95
N ALA A 124 -20.83 5.45 38.38
CA ALA A 124 -22.19 5.47 37.85
C ALA A 124 -22.31 4.79 36.47
N ARG A 125 -21.18 4.31 35.92
CA ARG A 125 -21.03 3.72 34.58
C ARG A 125 -21.17 4.75 33.45
N GLU A 126 -21.00 6.02 33.77
CA GLU A 126 -20.99 7.14 32.85
C GLU A 126 -19.62 7.32 32.20
N THR A 127 -19.64 7.60 30.91
CA THR A 127 -18.49 7.92 30.07
C THR A 127 -18.31 9.44 29.96
N PRO A 128 -17.14 9.93 29.52
CA PRO A 128 -16.96 11.35 29.19
C PRO A 128 -18.06 11.88 28.23
N MET A 129 -18.50 11.06 27.28
CA MET A 129 -19.57 11.40 26.35
C MET A 129 -20.93 11.57 27.05
N ASP A 130 -21.22 10.80 28.11
CA ASP A 130 -22.45 10.96 28.91
C ASP A 130 -22.49 12.33 29.60
N GLY A 131 -21.38 12.75 30.20
CA GLY A 131 -21.22 14.07 30.83
C GLY A 131 -21.39 15.20 29.81
N ALA A 132 -20.69 15.13 28.66
CA ALA A 132 -20.79 16.13 27.60
C ALA A 132 -22.22 16.29 27.07
N VAL A 133 -22.96 15.18 26.89
CA VAL A 133 -24.36 15.21 26.43
C VAL A 133 -25.29 15.77 27.50
N PHE A 134 -25.09 15.39 28.77
CA PHE A 134 -25.93 15.86 29.88
C PHE A 134 -25.88 17.38 30.03
N PHE A 135 -24.68 17.96 29.99
CA PHE A 135 -24.48 19.41 30.11
C PHE A 135 -24.67 20.16 28.78
N GLY A 136 -24.90 19.45 27.66
CA GLY A 136 -25.22 20.05 26.37
C GLY A 136 -24.02 20.64 25.61
N HIS A 137 -22.82 20.14 25.87
CA HIS A 137 -21.57 20.62 25.26
C HIS A 137 -21.40 20.07 23.83
N VAL A 138 -22.10 20.68 22.87
CA VAL A 138 -22.15 20.21 21.47
C VAL A 138 -20.76 20.10 20.83
N ASN A 139 -19.87 21.07 21.07
CA ASN A 139 -18.52 21.06 20.50
C ASN A 139 -17.67 19.90 21.05
N MET A 140 -17.80 19.59 22.35
CA MET A 140 -17.16 18.43 22.97
C MET A 140 -17.66 17.13 22.36
N VAL A 141 -18.98 17.02 22.19
CA VAL A 141 -19.62 15.88 21.55
C VAL A 141 -19.10 15.66 20.13
N ASN A 142 -18.89 16.73 19.36
CA ASN A 142 -18.35 16.62 18.00
C ASN A 142 -16.91 16.10 18.01
N VAL A 143 -16.07 16.54 18.95
CA VAL A 143 -14.71 16.02 19.12
C VAL A 143 -14.73 14.52 19.44
N PHE A 144 -15.54 14.09 20.41
CA PHE A 144 -15.63 12.67 20.78
C PHE A 144 -16.15 11.79 19.64
N GLN A 145 -17.03 12.33 18.81
CA GLN A 145 -17.55 11.64 17.63
C GLN A 145 -16.50 11.43 16.52
N GLN A 146 -15.56 12.35 16.40
CA GLN A 146 -14.48 12.28 15.40
C GLN A 146 -13.24 11.57 15.94
N TYR A 147 -13.16 11.39 17.26
CA TYR A 147 -11.98 10.84 17.91
C TYR A 147 -11.82 9.35 17.64
N LEU A 148 -10.58 9.03 17.29
CA LEU A 148 -10.07 7.70 17.13
C LEU A 148 -8.58 7.77 17.40
N GLY A 149 -8.09 6.91 18.29
CA GLY A 149 -6.71 6.96 18.74
C GLY A 149 -6.06 5.59 18.74
N ILE A 150 -4.77 5.55 18.44
CA ILE A 150 -3.94 4.37 18.64
C ILE A 150 -3.56 4.33 20.12
N THR A 151 -3.96 3.28 20.84
CA THR A 151 -3.65 3.11 22.26
C THR A 151 -2.37 2.31 22.47
N ARG A 152 -2.06 1.40 21.54
CA ARG A 152 -0.84 0.61 21.58
C ARG A 152 -0.37 0.30 20.17
N TYR A 153 0.92 0.39 19.94
CA TYR A 153 1.55 -0.17 18.74
C TYR A 153 2.84 -0.91 19.12
N SER A 154 3.16 -1.98 18.40
CA SER A 154 4.41 -2.75 18.55
C SER A 154 4.96 -3.11 17.18
N TYR A 155 6.28 -3.01 17.02
CA TYR A 155 7.05 -3.41 15.85
C TYR A 155 7.96 -4.60 16.19
N ASP A 156 7.44 -5.60 16.91
CA ASP A 156 8.18 -6.82 17.24
C ASP A 156 8.27 -7.76 16.01
N THR A 157 8.20 -9.08 16.17
CA THR A 157 8.18 -10.00 15.02
C THR A 157 6.91 -9.86 14.16
N ARG A 158 5.92 -9.08 14.62
CA ARG A 158 4.71 -8.71 13.87
C ARG A 158 4.35 -7.26 14.17
N PHE A 159 3.81 -6.56 13.18
CA PHE A 159 3.18 -5.27 13.42
C PHE A 159 1.85 -5.47 14.14
N TYR A 160 1.70 -4.80 15.27
CA TYR A 160 0.50 -4.83 16.10
C TYR A 160 0.01 -3.42 16.35
N ILE A 161 -1.26 -3.15 16.06
CA ILE A 161 -1.96 -1.93 16.47
C ILE A 161 -3.18 -2.32 17.31
N GLU A 162 -3.35 -1.61 18.42
CA GLU A 162 -4.60 -1.51 19.15
C GLU A 162 -5.11 -0.06 19.07
N ALA A 163 -6.38 0.09 18.75
CA ALA A 163 -7.04 1.39 18.67
C ALA A 163 -8.20 1.47 19.65
N THR A 164 -8.52 2.69 20.10
CA THR A 164 -9.74 3.00 20.84
C THR A 164 -10.62 3.95 20.03
N ALA A 165 -11.93 3.73 20.14
CA ALA A 165 -12.96 4.51 19.48
C ALA A 165 -14.20 4.54 20.37
N LEU A 166 -15.05 5.56 20.21
CA LEU A 166 -16.33 5.60 20.91
C LEU A 166 -17.21 4.40 20.49
N ALA A 167 -17.69 3.62 21.46
CA ALA A 167 -18.55 2.47 21.18
C ALA A 167 -19.94 2.93 20.68
N PRO A 168 -20.62 2.17 19.81
CA PRO A 168 -22.02 2.46 19.47
C PRO A 168 -22.92 2.28 20.69
N GLY A 169 -23.91 3.14 20.84
CA GLY A 169 -24.80 3.07 22.00
C GLY A 169 -25.61 4.34 22.26
N LEU A 170 -26.31 4.35 23.41
CA LEU A 170 -27.02 5.51 23.92
C LEU A 170 -26.18 6.18 25.00
N TYR A 171 -25.77 7.41 24.73
CA TYR A 171 -25.00 8.24 25.65
C TYR A 171 -25.86 9.38 26.20
N GLY A 172 -25.83 9.61 27.50
CA GLY A 172 -26.46 10.72 28.17
C GLY A 172 -27.18 10.31 29.46
N PHE A 173 -27.27 11.26 30.39
CA PHE A 173 -27.83 11.05 31.72
C PHE A 173 -29.25 11.62 31.86
N LEU A 174 -30.07 10.92 32.68
CA LEU A 174 -31.48 11.17 33.03
C LEU A 174 -32.48 11.25 31.88
N ASN A 175 -32.41 12.23 30.96
CA ASN A 175 -33.50 12.49 29.98
C ASN A 175 -33.06 12.89 28.55
N LYS A 176 -31.78 13.13 28.27
CA LYS A 176 -31.28 13.41 26.91
C LYS A 176 -30.30 12.34 26.49
N LYS A 177 -30.82 11.23 25.93
CA LYS A 177 -29.97 10.20 25.33
C LYS A 177 -29.67 10.54 23.88
N LYS A 178 -28.39 10.67 23.55
CA LYS A 178 -27.88 10.75 22.18
C LYS A 178 -27.51 9.35 21.72
N ARG A 179 -28.13 8.92 20.63
CA ARG A 179 -27.75 7.68 19.94
C ARG A 179 -26.48 7.94 19.12
N ILE A 180 -25.50 7.05 19.28
CA ILE A 180 -24.29 6.98 18.47
C ILE A 180 -24.34 5.65 17.73
N ASP A 181 -24.48 5.73 16.42
CA ASP A 181 -24.46 4.55 15.55
C ASP A 181 -23.04 4.03 15.34
N SER A 182 -22.93 2.79 14.90
CA SER A 182 -21.67 2.18 14.49
C SER A 182 -21.02 3.02 13.38
N ARG A 183 -19.70 3.13 13.42
CA ARG A 183 -18.92 3.89 12.45
C ARG A 183 -17.76 3.04 11.98
N LEU A 184 -17.41 3.24 10.72
CA LEU A 184 -16.24 2.63 10.11
C LEU A 184 -15.05 3.58 10.25
N PHE A 185 -13.89 3.00 10.51
CA PHE A 185 -12.61 3.67 10.52
C PHE A 185 -11.64 2.89 9.64
N GLN A 186 -10.69 3.59 9.02
CA GLN A 186 -9.69 2.96 8.17
C GLN A 186 -8.29 3.19 8.74
N LEU A 187 -7.51 2.12 8.81
CA LEU A 187 -6.07 2.15 8.94
C LEU A 187 -5.49 2.29 7.55
N GLU A 188 -4.66 3.30 7.37
CA GLU A 188 -3.92 3.52 6.14
C GLU A 188 -2.43 3.40 6.41
N THR A 189 -1.71 2.96 5.39
CA THR A 189 -0.26 2.90 5.37
C THR A 189 0.29 3.75 4.23
N SER A 190 1.48 4.29 4.41
CA SER A 190 2.21 5.01 3.38
C SER A 190 3.70 4.71 3.52
N GLY A 191 4.41 4.58 2.42
CA GLY A 191 5.89 4.48 2.43
C GLY A 191 6.56 5.85 2.40
N ASP A 192 5.86 6.90 1.97
CA ASP A 192 6.44 8.19 1.56
C ASP A 192 5.74 9.41 2.18
N LEU A 193 4.76 9.19 3.07
CA LEU A 193 3.85 10.19 3.65
C LEU A 193 2.91 10.91 2.66
N VAL A 194 3.04 10.63 1.35
CA VAL A 194 2.26 11.29 0.28
C VAL A 194 1.12 10.38 -0.15
N HIS A 195 1.42 9.12 -0.45
CA HIS A 195 0.47 8.16 -0.96
C HIS A 195 0.01 7.24 0.16
N TRP A 196 -1.28 7.33 0.50
CA TRP A 196 -1.88 6.58 1.58
C TRP A 196 -2.82 5.50 1.05
N ARG A 197 -2.57 4.25 1.44
CA ARG A 197 -3.36 3.09 1.03
C ARG A 197 -4.14 2.52 2.22
N PRO A 198 -5.45 2.25 2.10
CA PRO A 198 -6.22 1.62 3.16
C PRO A 198 -5.77 0.16 3.33
N MET A 199 -5.47 -0.21 4.57
CA MET A 199 -4.95 -1.51 4.99
C MET A 199 -6.01 -2.33 5.73
N LYS A 200 -6.80 -1.68 6.59
CA LYS A 200 -7.84 -2.37 7.36
C LYS A 200 -9.00 -1.43 7.69
N LEU A 201 -10.22 -1.94 7.56
CA LEU A 201 -11.41 -1.31 8.12
C LEU A 201 -11.71 -1.86 9.51
N PHE A 202 -11.97 -0.95 10.45
CA PHE A 202 -12.46 -1.23 11.78
C PHE A 202 -13.92 -0.80 11.88
N ASP A 203 -14.77 -1.67 12.40
CA ASP A 203 -16.17 -1.38 12.67
C ASP A 203 -16.38 -1.29 14.18
N THR A 204 -16.81 -0.12 14.67
CA THR A 204 -17.05 0.08 16.11
C THR A 204 -18.12 -0.83 16.71
N SER A 205 -18.91 -1.53 15.90
CA SER A 205 -19.86 -2.54 16.36
C SER A 205 -19.20 -3.81 16.93
N ARG A 206 -17.92 -4.08 16.63
CA ARG A 206 -17.24 -5.33 17.01
C ARG A 206 -15.86 -5.08 17.64
N PRO A 207 -15.78 -4.79 18.96
CA PRO A 207 -14.51 -4.81 19.68
C PRO A 207 -13.96 -6.25 19.83
N PRO A 208 -12.63 -6.46 19.93
CA PRO A 208 -11.55 -5.46 20.00
C PRO A 208 -11.07 -4.91 18.65
N PHE A 209 -10.62 -3.65 18.63
CA PHE A 209 -10.04 -2.98 17.44
C PHE A 209 -8.55 -3.25 17.35
N THR A 210 -8.21 -4.48 17.00
CA THR A 210 -6.84 -4.94 16.92
C THR A 210 -6.48 -5.33 15.50
N PHE A 211 -5.35 -4.83 15.01
CA PHE A 211 -4.77 -5.24 13.74
C PHE A 211 -3.40 -5.89 13.97
N LYS A 212 -3.17 -6.99 13.27
CA LYS A 212 -1.92 -7.75 13.27
C LYS A 212 -1.52 -8.02 11.84
N ASP A 213 -0.32 -7.60 11.47
CA ASP A 213 0.29 -7.97 10.19
C ASP A 213 1.63 -8.66 10.45
N SER A 214 1.78 -9.87 9.91
CA SER A 214 3.02 -10.64 9.98
C SER A 214 3.96 -10.38 8.80
N ARG A 215 3.53 -9.60 7.80
CA ARG A 215 4.30 -9.31 6.59
C ARG A 215 5.16 -8.06 6.70
N LEU A 216 4.97 -7.26 7.75
CA LEU A 216 5.74 -6.03 7.97
C LEU A 216 7.09 -6.38 8.61
N THR A 217 8.17 -6.21 7.85
CA THR A 217 9.54 -6.43 8.31
C THR A 217 10.00 -5.26 9.18
N LYS A 218 10.92 -5.55 10.12
CA LYS A 218 11.51 -4.55 11.04
C LYS A 218 12.23 -3.39 10.32
N TYR A 219 12.62 -3.60 9.06
CA TYR A 219 13.40 -2.63 8.27
C TYR A 219 12.55 -1.83 7.27
N SER A 220 11.27 -2.20 7.07
CA SER A 220 10.35 -1.42 6.25
C SER A 220 9.99 -0.09 6.93
N GLN A 221 10.37 1.04 6.33
CA GLN A 221 9.88 2.35 6.76
C GLN A 221 8.45 2.51 6.24
N ARG A 222 7.47 2.28 7.13
CA ARG A 222 6.07 2.55 6.83
C ARG A 222 5.46 3.49 7.85
N PHE A 223 4.75 4.46 7.32
CA PHE A 223 3.90 5.36 8.07
C PHE A 223 2.51 4.75 8.16
N PHE A 224 1.86 4.97 9.29
CA PHE A 224 0.50 4.52 9.54
C PHE A 224 -0.32 5.70 10.03
N ARG A 225 -1.54 5.82 9.53
CA ARG A 225 -2.53 6.75 10.06
C ARG A 225 -3.87 6.09 10.15
N LEU A 226 -4.66 6.53 11.11
CA LEU A 226 -5.97 5.98 11.39
C LEU A 226 -6.98 7.13 11.28
N GLN A 227 -8.02 6.98 10.47
CA GLN A 227 -8.98 8.05 10.23
C GLN A 227 -10.41 7.52 10.00
N PRO A 228 -11.46 8.37 10.17
CA PRO A 228 -12.83 8.00 9.80
C PRO A 228 -12.87 7.42 8.39
N PHE A 229 -13.57 6.30 8.23
CA PHE A 229 -13.81 5.77 6.90
C PHE A 229 -14.69 6.76 6.16
N THR A 230 -14.09 7.50 5.25
CA THR A 230 -14.83 8.19 4.22
C THR A 230 -15.14 7.16 3.17
N MET A 231 -16.43 6.92 2.91
CA MET A 231 -16.82 6.21 1.70
C MET A 231 -16.12 6.95 0.56
N PRO A 232 -15.20 6.28 -0.17
CA PRO A 232 -14.62 6.93 -1.33
C PRO A 232 -15.79 7.44 -2.19
N PRO A 233 -15.65 8.62 -2.84
CA PRO A 233 -16.69 9.07 -3.78
C PRO A 233 -17.13 7.88 -4.63
N GLU A 234 -18.45 7.73 -4.86
CA GLU A 234 -18.95 6.67 -5.74
C GLU A 234 -18.06 6.67 -6.96
N PRO A 235 -17.36 5.56 -7.24
CA PRO A 235 -16.43 5.56 -8.33
C PRO A 235 -17.27 5.91 -9.57
N PRO A 236 -16.81 6.80 -10.46
CA PRO A 236 -17.32 6.72 -11.83
C PRO A 236 -17.19 5.24 -12.22
N VAL A 237 -18.11 4.73 -13.04
CA VAL A 237 -18.42 3.30 -13.27
C VAL A 237 -17.20 2.41 -13.64
N ASN A 238 -15.99 2.97 -13.73
CA ASN A 238 -14.73 2.31 -14.02
C ASN A 238 -13.71 2.55 -12.88
N ARG A 239 -13.31 1.47 -12.17
CA ARG A 239 -12.10 1.51 -11.35
C ARG A 239 -11.24 0.26 -11.54
N ILE A 240 -10.24 0.38 -12.41
CA ILE A 240 -8.84 0.04 -12.13
C ILE A 240 -8.20 1.34 -11.56
N TYR A 241 -7.13 1.30 -10.75
CA TYR A 241 -6.55 2.56 -10.24
C TYR A 241 -5.57 3.20 -11.22
N SER A 242 -6.13 4.18 -11.91
CA SER A 242 -5.49 5.20 -12.74
C SER A 242 -4.49 6.08 -12.00
N THR A 243 -3.22 5.69 -11.90
CA THR A 243 -2.22 6.71 -12.21
C THR A 243 -1.80 6.66 -13.66
N TYR A 244 -2.17 5.60 -14.39
CA TYR A 244 -1.70 5.41 -15.74
C TYR A 244 -2.52 4.33 -16.46
N GLU A 245 -3.31 4.67 -17.48
CA GLU A 245 -4.30 3.71 -17.99
C GLU A 245 -4.83 3.97 -19.42
N SER A 246 -4.02 4.50 -20.33
CA SER A 246 -4.31 4.50 -21.77
C SER A 246 -3.02 4.59 -22.58
N PHE A 247 -2.63 3.50 -23.26
CA PHE A 247 -1.49 3.57 -24.16
C PHE A 247 -1.97 4.11 -25.50
N GLU A 248 -1.30 5.16 -25.98
CA GLU A 248 -1.56 5.73 -27.30
C GLU A 248 -0.73 4.97 -28.33
N ALA A 249 -1.38 4.15 -29.14
CA ALA A 249 -0.72 3.48 -30.25
C ALA A 249 -0.62 4.47 -31.42
N LYS A 250 0.61 4.77 -31.84
CA LYS A 250 0.90 5.67 -32.96
C LYS A 250 0.83 4.93 -34.30
N PRO A 251 0.64 5.66 -35.42
CA PRO A 251 0.66 5.06 -36.74
C PRO A 251 2.04 4.50 -37.08
N ILE A 252 2.09 3.43 -37.86
CA ILE A 252 3.32 2.79 -38.33
C ILE A 252 3.18 2.40 -39.81
N ASP A 253 4.29 2.45 -40.55
CA ASP A 253 4.40 1.92 -41.93
C ASP A 253 4.82 0.43 -41.95
N GLY A 254 4.65 -0.25 -40.81
CA GLY A 254 5.36 -1.49 -40.48
C GLY A 254 5.06 -2.66 -41.41
N THR A 255 6.10 -3.45 -41.67
CA THR A 255 6.02 -4.78 -42.29
C THR A 255 6.60 -5.81 -41.33
N LEU A 256 5.97 -6.98 -41.18
CA LEU A 256 6.50 -8.07 -40.35
C LEU A 256 7.83 -8.60 -40.90
N ASP A 257 8.95 -8.05 -40.46
CA ASP A 257 10.27 -8.38 -40.99
C ASP A 257 11.35 -8.62 -39.92
N GLY A 258 11.02 -8.43 -38.64
CA GLY A 258 11.89 -8.66 -37.49
C GLY A 258 13.18 -7.85 -37.49
N LEU A 259 13.26 -6.74 -38.22
CA LEU A 259 14.47 -5.91 -38.28
C LEU A 259 14.57 -4.95 -37.08
N ASP A 260 15.70 -5.01 -36.35
CA ASP A 260 16.03 -4.11 -35.24
C ASP A 260 15.93 -2.60 -35.60
N SER A 261 16.05 -2.23 -36.89
CA SER A 261 16.01 -0.83 -37.35
C SER A 261 14.64 -0.17 -37.17
N GLU A 262 13.57 -0.95 -37.16
CA GLU A 262 12.19 -0.46 -36.97
C GLU A 262 11.86 -0.22 -35.50
N TRP A 263 12.68 -0.71 -34.57
CA TRP A 263 12.43 -0.52 -33.13
C TRP A 263 12.72 0.91 -32.68
N ALA A 264 13.55 1.65 -33.42
CA ALA A 264 13.88 3.04 -33.08
C ALA A 264 12.73 4.02 -33.33
N THR A 265 11.73 3.62 -34.12
CA THR A 265 10.58 4.47 -34.49
C THR A 265 9.37 4.26 -33.58
N VAL A 266 9.39 3.27 -32.68
CA VAL A 266 8.23 2.92 -31.83
C VAL A 266 8.55 3.16 -30.35
N ASP A 267 7.59 3.74 -29.62
CA ASP A 267 7.71 3.96 -28.19
C ASP A 267 7.54 2.63 -27.43
N PHE A 268 8.65 2.01 -27.05
CA PHE A 268 8.65 0.81 -26.24
C PHE A 268 8.30 1.11 -24.78
N VAL A 269 7.37 0.33 -24.25
CA VAL A 269 7.13 0.21 -22.81
C VAL A 269 8.09 -0.86 -22.28
N PHE A 270 9.18 -0.39 -21.65
CA PHE A 270 10.17 -1.26 -21.01
C PHE A 270 9.68 -1.72 -19.66
N ASN A 271 9.87 -3.00 -19.38
CA ASN A 271 9.45 -3.71 -18.18
C ASN A 271 8.08 -3.24 -17.69
N PRO A 272 6.99 -3.51 -18.45
CA PRO A 272 5.68 -2.93 -18.18
C PRO A 272 5.06 -3.24 -16.80
N GLY A 273 5.78 -3.88 -15.88
CA GLY A 273 5.44 -3.89 -14.46
C GLY A 273 6.61 -4.27 -13.56
N PHE A 274 6.73 -3.55 -12.44
CA PHE A 274 7.36 -4.01 -11.22
C PHE A 274 6.71 -3.29 -10.03
N GLU A 275 6.20 -4.04 -9.06
CA GLU A 275 6.24 -3.59 -7.65
C GLU A 275 7.04 -4.67 -6.91
N VAL A 276 8.35 -4.46 -6.68
CA VAL A 276 9.08 -5.28 -5.70
C VAL A 276 9.07 -4.54 -4.39
N VAL A 277 8.75 -5.33 -3.39
CA VAL A 277 8.32 -4.84 -2.08
C VAL A 277 9.55 -4.52 -1.20
N GLU A 278 10.76 -5.06 -1.47
CA GLU A 278 12.05 -4.78 -0.77
C GLU A 278 13.34 -5.12 -1.61
N ASP A 279 14.53 -4.79 -1.06
CA ASP A 279 15.92 -4.60 -1.62
C ASP A 279 16.57 -5.64 -2.60
N GLY A 280 15.84 -6.64 -3.12
CA GLY A 280 16.33 -7.61 -4.11
C GLY A 280 16.07 -7.26 -5.59
N GLN A 281 15.42 -6.12 -5.86
CA GLN A 281 14.80 -5.69 -7.14
C GLN A 281 15.79 -5.28 -8.25
N ARG A 282 16.83 -6.08 -8.49
CA ARG A 282 17.75 -5.93 -9.64
C ARG A 282 16.98 -6.29 -10.91
N ALA A 283 16.99 -5.56 -12.03
CA ALA A 283 18.06 -4.90 -12.79
C ALA A 283 18.02 -3.34 -12.84
N LYS A 284 19.19 -2.71 -12.70
CA LYS A 284 19.36 -1.24 -12.72
C LYS A 284 19.36 -0.66 -14.15
N GLY A 285 18.19 -0.23 -14.63
CA GLY A 285 18.03 0.73 -15.74
C GLY A 285 17.53 2.08 -15.24
N THR A 286 18.00 3.19 -15.82
CA THR A 286 17.60 4.56 -15.41
C THR A 286 16.37 4.98 -16.21
N PHE A 287 15.26 5.31 -15.55
CA PHE A 287 14.08 5.89 -16.21
C PHE A 287 13.90 7.35 -15.79
N THR A 288 13.82 8.23 -16.80
CA THR A 288 13.66 9.68 -16.68
C THR A 288 12.19 10.11 -16.52
N PHE A 289 12.00 11.34 -16.06
CA PHE A 289 10.92 11.77 -15.16
C PHE A 289 9.58 12.17 -15.79
N ASP A 290 9.32 11.99 -17.10
CA ASP A 290 8.16 12.68 -17.73
C ASP A 290 7.18 11.84 -18.58
N ASP A 291 7.34 10.52 -18.74
CA ASP A 291 6.34 9.68 -19.43
C ASP A 291 6.18 8.37 -18.68
N LEU A 292 4.95 7.87 -18.53
CA LEU A 292 4.66 6.42 -18.73
C LEU A 292 3.33 5.98 -18.16
N THR A 293 2.41 5.57 -19.02
CA THR A 293 1.37 4.57 -18.70
C THR A 293 1.89 3.32 -17.93
N HIS A 294 1.11 2.67 -17.05
CA HIS A 294 1.49 1.55 -16.17
C HIS A 294 0.39 0.49 -16.18
N ALA A 295 0.80 -0.77 -16.30
CA ALA A 295 -0.02 -1.95 -16.10
C ALA A 295 0.54 -2.79 -14.92
N GLN A 296 -0.27 -3.69 -14.37
CA GLN A 296 0.05 -4.49 -13.16
C GLN A 296 0.57 -5.89 -13.49
N PHE A 297 1.43 -6.44 -12.60
CA PHE A 297 1.95 -7.82 -12.62
C PHE A 297 1.84 -8.48 -11.23
N ALA A 298 1.72 -9.82 -11.21
CA ALA A 298 1.77 -10.67 -10.03
C ALA A 298 2.80 -11.80 -10.23
N GLU A 299 3.73 -11.97 -9.27
CA GLU A 299 4.64 -13.11 -9.18
C GLU A 299 3.93 -14.28 -8.47
N VAL A 300 4.03 -15.50 -9.02
CA VAL A 300 3.49 -16.71 -8.41
C VAL A 300 4.62 -17.74 -8.26
N ASP A 301 4.98 -18.02 -7.00
CA ASP A 301 6.01 -18.96 -6.50
C ASP A 301 7.49 -18.63 -6.79
N GLU A 302 8.34 -18.94 -5.81
CA GLU A 302 9.71 -18.45 -5.51
C GLU A 302 10.82 -18.74 -6.58
N GLY A 303 10.65 -18.30 -7.83
CA GLY A 303 11.69 -18.34 -8.87
C GLY A 303 12.93 -17.51 -8.48
N LYS A 304 14.14 -18.03 -8.76
CA LYS A 304 15.41 -17.34 -8.44
C LYS A 304 15.96 -16.60 -9.67
N TRP A 305 15.92 -15.28 -9.66
CA TRP A 305 16.66 -14.41 -10.58
C TRP A 305 18.18 -14.64 -10.44
N ASP A 306 18.88 -14.99 -11.53
CA ASP A 306 20.35 -15.12 -11.56
C ASP A 306 21.02 -13.99 -12.38
N GLY A 307 20.81 -12.75 -11.94
CA GLY A 307 21.57 -11.59 -12.42
C GLY A 307 20.73 -10.38 -12.80
N ASP A 308 21.40 -9.29 -13.17
CA ASP A 308 20.77 -8.00 -13.50
C ASP A 308 20.22 -7.94 -14.95
N LYS A 309 20.05 -9.08 -15.63
CA LYS A 309 19.63 -9.16 -17.05
C LYS A 309 18.73 -10.36 -17.37
N ASP A 310 18.35 -11.13 -16.36
CA ASP A 310 17.31 -12.16 -16.48
C ASP A 310 15.97 -11.49 -16.76
N HIS A 311 15.09 -12.12 -17.54
CA HIS A 311 13.67 -11.75 -17.71
C HIS A 311 13.34 -10.25 -17.95
N VAL A 312 14.09 -9.53 -18.80
CA VAL A 312 13.76 -8.14 -19.20
C VAL A 312 12.77 -8.17 -20.35
N ILE A 313 11.64 -7.45 -20.24
CA ILE A 313 10.60 -7.46 -21.27
C ILE A 313 10.27 -6.06 -21.74
N SER A 314 10.12 -5.86 -23.04
CA SER A 314 9.69 -4.58 -23.62
C SER A 314 8.55 -4.81 -24.59
N ILE A 315 7.48 -4.02 -24.49
CA ILE A 315 6.28 -4.15 -25.33
C ILE A 315 6.05 -2.85 -26.08
N ALA A 316 5.74 -2.93 -27.37
CA ALA A 316 5.37 -1.80 -28.19
C ALA A 316 4.11 -2.13 -29.01
N VAL A 317 3.26 -1.12 -29.23
CA VAL A 317 2.04 -1.25 -30.03
C VAL A 317 1.98 -0.13 -31.06
N GLY A 318 1.83 -0.49 -32.33
CA GLY A 318 1.59 0.42 -33.43
C GLY A 318 0.37 0.00 -34.24
N TRP A 319 -0.16 0.88 -35.07
CA TRP A 319 -1.32 0.57 -35.91
C TRP A 319 -1.28 1.20 -37.30
N ASN A 320 -2.04 0.63 -38.23
CA ASN A 320 -2.45 1.26 -39.48
C ASN A 320 -3.83 0.71 -39.91
N THR A 321 -4.28 1.00 -41.13
CA THR A 321 -5.59 0.54 -41.62
C THR A 321 -5.71 -0.98 -41.76
N ASP A 322 -4.59 -1.69 -41.88
CA ASP A 322 -4.53 -3.13 -42.12
C ASP A 322 -4.44 -3.93 -40.81
N GLY A 323 -4.13 -3.30 -39.68
CA GLY A 323 -4.08 -3.98 -38.38
C GLY A 323 -3.31 -3.29 -37.27
N ILE A 324 -3.08 -4.06 -36.20
CA ILE A 324 -2.25 -3.70 -35.04
C ILE A 324 -0.95 -4.52 -35.09
N GLN A 325 0.18 -3.84 -34.98
CA GLN A 325 1.48 -4.47 -34.71
C GLN A 325 1.74 -4.45 -33.21
N LEU A 326 2.06 -5.62 -32.65
CA LEU A 326 2.47 -5.79 -31.26
C LEU A 326 3.86 -6.40 -31.25
N THR A 327 4.83 -5.65 -30.74
CA THR A 327 6.23 -6.10 -30.62
C THR A 327 6.56 -6.37 -29.16
N ILE A 328 7.05 -7.56 -28.86
CA ILE A 328 7.41 -8.00 -27.50
C ILE A 328 8.84 -8.51 -27.56
N VAL A 329 9.75 -7.80 -26.90
CA VAL A 329 11.15 -8.19 -26.73
C VAL A 329 11.29 -8.81 -25.35
N VAL A 330 11.86 -10.00 -25.26
CA VAL A 330 12.09 -10.77 -24.04
C VAL A 330 13.58 -11.11 -23.98
N GLU A 331 14.31 -10.57 -23.02
CA GLU A 331 15.64 -11.08 -22.65
C GLU A 331 15.44 -12.10 -21.54
N ASP A 332 15.93 -13.31 -21.76
CA ASP A 332 15.85 -14.39 -20.80
C ASP A 332 17.09 -15.28 -20.91
N ASP A 333 17.17 -16.31 -20.08
CA ASP A 333 18.04 -17.43 -20.32
C ASP A 333 17.60 -18.21 -21.58
N LEU A 334 17.98 -19.48 -21.67
CA LEU A 334 17.76 -20.23 -22.89
C LEU A 334 16.29 -20.67 -22.99
N HIS A 335 15.37 -19.79 -23.45
CA HIS A 335 13.98 -20.15 -23.79
C HIS A 335 13.91 -21.55 -24.42
N HIS A 336 13.27 -22.50 -23.75
CA HIS A 336 13.24 -23.91 -24.12
C HIS A 336 11.84 -24.51 -23.91
N HIS A 337 11.11 -24.64 -25.00
CA HIS A 337 9.85 -25.34 -25.00
C HIS A 337 10.06 -26.84 -25.27
N THR A 338 9.85 -27.66 -24.24
CA THR A 338 10.19 -29.09 -24.26
C THR A 338 9.05 -30.02 -24.70
N LYS A 339 7.88 -29.49 -25.12
CA LYS A 339 6.63 -30.28 -25.23
C LYS A 339 5.77 -29.99 -26.47
N GLU A 340 4.64 -30.71 -26.60
CA GLU A 340 3.86 -30.88 -27.84
C GLU A 340 2.80 -29.77 -28.10
N GLY A 341 2.47 -28.92 -27.12
CA GLY A 341 1.45 -27.86 -27.22
C GLY A 341 1.95 -26.47 -26.80
N ALA A 342 1.30 -25.39 -27.28
CA ALA A 342 1.73 -24.00 -27.02
C ALA A 342 1.62 -23.55 -25.55
N ASP A 343 0.93 -24.31 -24.71
CA ASP A 343 0.72 -24.10 -23.27
C ASP A 343 1.69 -24.91 -22.40
N GLU A 344 2.68 -25.56 -23.02
CA GLU A 344 3.52 -26.57 -22.39
C GLU A 344 5.02 -26.19 -22.36
N GLY A 345 5.34 -24.90 -22.30
CA GLY A 345 6.71 -24.37 -22.28
C GLY A 345 6.70 -22.84 -22.45
N ASP A 346 7.83 -22.24 -22.82
CA ASP A 346 7.91 -20.77 -22.88
C ASP A 346 7.01 -20.20 -23.96
N ALA A 347 6.18 -19.26 -23.55
CA ALA A 347 5.11 -18.78 -24.39
C ALA A 347 4.76 -17.31 -24.13
N VAL A 348 4.06 -16.71 -25.09
CA VAL A 348 3.42 -15.41 -24.99
C VAL A 348 1.93 -15.62 -25.23
N ARG A 349 1.12 -15.17 -24.29
CA ARG A 349 -0.35 -15.15 -24.42
C ARG A 349 -0.82 -13.71 -24.55
N VAL A 350 -1.77 -13.49 -25.43
CA VAL A 350 -2.32 -12.17 -25.75
C VAL A 350 -3.84 -12.24 -25.66
N LEU A 351 -4.44 -11.27 -25.00
CA LEU A 351 -5.88 -11.11 -24.81
C LEU A 351 -6.31 -9.75 -25.35
N PHE A 352 -7.26 -9.75 -26.26
CA PHE A 352 -7.97 -8.54 -26.69
C PHE A 352 -9.36 -8.50 -26.07
N THR A 353 -9.79 -7.29 -25.69
CA THR A 353 -11.12 -7.04 -25.15
C THR A 353 -11.73 -5.82 -25.81
N ASP A 354 -13.05 -5.69 -25.69
CA ASP A 354 -13.75 -4.50 -26.12
C ASP A 354 -13.29 -3.25 -25.32
N ALA A 355 -13.58 -2.05 -25.82
CA ALA A 355 -13.19 -0.80 -25.15
C ALA A 355 -13.72 -0.68 -23.71
N SER A 356 -14.84 -1.35 -23.39
CA SER A 356 -15.41 -1.36 -22.05
C SER A 356 -14.71 -2.33 -21.10
N ARG A 357 -13.80 -3.18 -21.62
CA ARG A 357 -13.10 -4.24 -20.89
C ARG A 357 -14.07 -5.19 -20.21
N GLY A 358 -15.21 -5.45 -20.86
CA GLY A 358 -16.29 -6.29 -20.38
C GLY A 358 -16.35 -7.64 -21.09
N GLU A 359 -15.84 -7.73 -22.32
CA GLU A 359 -15.88 -8.93 -23.14
C GLU A 359 -14.55 -9.15 -23.87
N ALA A 360 -14.09 -10.41 -23.90
CA ALA A 360 -12.92 -10.79 -24.68
C ALA A 360 -13.30 -10.93 -26.17
N THR A 361 -12.56 -10.25 -27.04
CA THR A 361 -12.76 -10.26 -28.49
C THR A 361 -11.83 -11.24 -29.21
N GLY A 362 -10.66 -11.50 -28.63
CA GLY A 362 -9.68 -12.44 -29.19
C GLY A 362 -8.67 -12.90 -28.13
N GLU A 363 -8.22 -14.13 -28.26
CA GLU A 363 -7.23 -14.70 -27.34
C GLU A 363 -6.28 -15.64 -28.08
N TYR A 364 -4.98 -15.42 -27.90
CA TYR A 364 -3.91 -16.00 -28.70
C TYR A 364 -2.75 -16.46 -27.84
N LEU A 365 -2.10 -17.56 -28.21
CA LEU A 365 -0.96 -18.14 -27.52
C LEU A 365 0.13 -18.52 -28.52
N PHE A 366 1.38 -18.15 -28.22
CA PHE A 366 2.56 -18.30 -29.09
C PHE A 366 3.70 -18.92 -28.29
N ALA A 367 4.35 -19.98 -28.78
CA ALA A 367 5.44 -20.67 -28.07
C ALA A 367 6.58 -21.07 -29.03
N LEU A 368 7.81 -21.20 -28.52
CA LEU A 368 9.01 -21.47 -29.35
C LEU A 368 9.71 -22.79 -28.98
N VAL A 369 9.78 -23.75 -29.91
CA VAL A 369 10.22 -25.16 -29.68
C VAL A 369 11.74 -25.37 -29.67
N GLU A 370 12.49 -24.83 -30.64
CA GLU A 370 13.94 -25.14 -30.75
C GLU A 370 14.85 -23.90 -30.78
N PRO A 371 16.00 -23.93 -30.08
CA PRO A 371 17.08 -22.96 -30.25
C PRO A 371 17.89 -23.31 -31.51
N TYR A 372 17.52 -22.77 -32.68
CA TYR A 372 18.42 -22.86 -33.83
C TYR A 372 19.54 -21.80 -33.74
N LEU A 373 20.79 -22.28 -33.73
CA LEU A 373 22.03 -21.52 -33.55
C LEU A 373 22.53 -20.90 -34.88
N GLY A 374 21.71 -20.10 -35.57
CA GLY A 374 22.08 -19.50 -36.87
C GLY A 374 21.44 -18.14 -37.16
N ASP A 375 22.31 -17.15 -37.41
CA ASP A 375 22.18 -15.92 -38.23
C ASP A 375 20.88 -15.09 -38.32
N GLY A 376 19.97 -15.17 -37.35
CA GLY A 376 18.82 -14.25 -37.27
C GLY A 376 17.63 -14.70 -38.13
N THR A 377 17.26 -15.98 -38.01
CA THR A 377 16.13 -16.56 -38.74
C THR A 377 14.79 -16.01 -38.22
N LEU A 378 13.92 -15.56 -39.13
CA LEU A 378 12.56 -15.09 -38.89
C LEU A 378 11.56 -16.27 -38.98
N TYR A 379 10.68 -16.43 -37.99
CA TYR A 379 9.66 -17.48 -37.98
C TYR A 379 8.26 -16.90 -38.17
N ASP A 380 7.68 -17.03 -39.36
CA ASP A 380 6.28 -16.64 -39.58
C ASP A 380 5.27 -17.71 -39.11
N LYS A 381 3.97 -17.35 -39.04
CA LYS A 381 2.86 -18.27 -38.72
C LYS A 381 2.85 -19.55 -39.57
N ASN A 382 3.25 -19.49 -40.84
CA ASN A 382 3.28 -20.65 -41.73
C ASN A 382 4.47 -21.57 -41.42
N THR A 383 5.61 -21.00 -41.02
CA THR A 383 6.83 -21.75 -40.66
C THR A 383 6.74 -22.43 -39.29
N MET A 384 5.92 -21.91 -38.37
CA MET A 384 5.64 -22.56 -37.09
C MET A 384 4.89 -23.90 -37.24
N ALA A 385 4.22 -24.16 -38.37
CA ALA A 385 3.45 -25.39 -38.58
C ALA A 385 4.25 -26.58 -39.18
N ASN A 386 5.47 -26.37 -39.69
CA ASN A 386 6.48 -27.38 -40.08
C ASN A 386 7.57 -26.73 -40.96
N THR A 387 8.85 -27.04 -40.70
CA THR A 387 9.96 -26.60 -41.58
C THR A 387 10.23 -27.53 -42.75
N VAL A 388 11.08 -27.07 -43.66
CA VAL A 388 11.65 -27.82 -44.80
C VAL A 388 12.36 -29.14 -44.38
N LYS A 389 12.64 -29.35 -43.07
CA LYS A 389 13.25 -30.57 -42.53
C LYS A 389 12.36 -31.39 -41.59
N GLY A 390 11.08 -31.05 -41.46
CA GLY A 390 10.10 -31.81 -40.66
C GLY A 390 10.16 -31.58 -39.15
N SER A 391 10.92 -30.58 -38.69
CA SER A 391 10.88 -30.10 -37.30
C SER A 391 9.88 -28.95 -37.18
N VAL A 392 9.10 -28.96 -36.09
CA VAL A 392 8.22 -27.87 -35.66
C VAL A 392 9.08 -26.84 -34.93
N VAL A 393 9.01 -25.57 -35.32
CA VAL A 393 9.87 -24.50 -34.73
C VAL A 393 9.20 -23.75 -33.59
N GLY A 394 7.87 -23.78 -33.56
CA GLY A 394 7.04 -23.06 -32.60
C GLY A 394 5.62 -23.58 -32.64
N HIS A 395 4.82 -23.22 -31.65
CA HIS A 395 3.38 -23.54 -31.62
C HIS A 395 2.57 -22.25 -31.51
N THR A 396 1.47 -22.17 -32.25
CA THR A 396 0.47 -21.10 -32.09
C THR A 396 -0.90 -21.68 -31.87
N LYS A 397 -1.69 -21.05 -31.00
CA LYS A 397 -3.06 -21.47 -30.73
C LYS A 397 -3.95 -20.25 -30.54
N GLN A 398 -5.01 -20.16 -31.34
CA GLN A 398 -6.11 -19.22 -31.10
C GLN A 398 -7.10 -19.90 -30.15
N LEU A 399 -7.30 -19.29 -28.98
CA LEU A 399 -8.19 -19.78 -27.93
C LEU A 399 -9.60 -19.20 -28.08
N ALA A 400 -9.70 -17.94 -28.55
CA ALA A 400 -10.95 -17.24 -28.82
C ALA A 400 -10.79 -16.22 -29.95
N GLY A 401 -11.91 -15.79 -30.52
CA GLY A 401 -11.97 -14.85 -31.66
C GLY A 401 -12.00 -15.56 -33.02
N ASN A 402 -12.31 -14.78 -34.07
CA ASN A 402 -12.42 -15.28 -35.45
C ASN A 402 -11.50 -14.55 -36.44
N GLY A 403 -10.71 -13.58 -35.97
CA GLY A 403 -9.87 -12.79 -36.85
C GLY A 403 -8.54 -13.45 -37.18
N GLU A 404 -7.94 -12.93 -38.25
CA GLU A 404 -6.64 -13.39 -38.74
C GLU A 404 -5.51 -12.65 -38.02
N PHE A 405 -4.43 -13.37 -37.76
CA PHE A 405 -3.19 -12.83 -37.23
C PHE A 405 -2.01 -13.46 -37.98
N ASP A 406 -0.92 -12.73 -38.05
CA ASP A 406 0.40 -13.20 -38.46
C ASP A 406 1.39 -12.91 -37.33
N VAL A 407 2.50 -13.64 -37.31
CA VAL A 407 3.48 -13.56 -36.22
C VAL A 407 4.83 -13.90 -36.79
N VAL A 408 5.82 -13.07 -36.51
CA VAL A 408 7.23 -13.31 -36.71
C VAL A 408 7.90 -13.46 -35.35
N ILE A 409 8.64 -14.55 -35.12
CA ILE A 409 9.47 -14.72 -33.92
C ILE A 409 10.93 -14.73 -34.34
N LEU A 410 11.76 -13.91 -33.70
CA LEU A 410 13.20 -13.81 -33.94
C LEU A 410 13.94 -14.10 -32.63
N ARG A 411 14.97 -14.94 -32.67
CA ARG A 411 15.84 -15.18 -31.51
C ARG A 411 17.28 -14.79 -31.80
N THR A 412 17.82 -13.91 -30.98
CA THR A 412 19.18 -13.38 -31.08
C THR A 412 19.99 -13.76 -29.84
N GLN A 413 21.10 -14.50 -30.02
CA GLN A 413 22.06 -14.76 -28.93
C GLN A 413 23.16 -13.68 -28.92
N LYS A 414 22.96 -12.56 -28.21
CA LYS A 414 24.02 -11.55 -27.96
C LYS A 414 24.83 -11.95 -26.72
N THR A 415 25.96 -12.65 -26.90
CA THR A 415 26.82 -13.10 -25.80
C THR A 415 27.68 -11.96 -25.23
N ILE A 416 27.26 -11.40 -24.09
CA ILE A 416 28.18 -10.76 -23.11
C ILE A 416 28.41 -11.71 -21.92
N HIS A 417 27.41 -12.55 -21.60
CA HIS A 417 27.49 -13.72 -20.72
C HIS A 417 27.06 -14.98 -21.48
N PRO A 418 27.61 -16.17 -21.16
CA PRO A 418 27.41 -17.39 -21.96
C PRO A 418 25.99 -17.98 -21.95
N ASN A 419 25.05 -17.46 -21.13
CA ASN A 419 23.78 -18.12 -20.83
C ASN A 419 22.50 -17.29 -21.10
N THR A 420 22.57 -16.05 -21.62
CA THR A 420 21.38 -15.19 -21.86
C THR A 420 21.14 -14.93 -23.34
N GLY A 421 19.88 -14.94 -23.80
CA GLY A 421 19.46 -14.64 -25.17
C GLY A 421 18.26 -13.68 -25.24
N THR A 422 18.12 -12.98 -26.37
CA THR A 422 16.97 -12.10 -26.62
C THR A 422 16.03 -12.76 -27.62
N THR A 423 14.77 -12.91 -27.26
CA THR A 423 13.68 -13.36 -28.14
C THR A 423 12.78 -12.17 -28.44
N VAL A 424 12.41 -11.99 -29.70
CA VAL A 424 11.53 -10.92 -30.16
C VAL A 424 10.33 -11.57 -30.83
N TYR A 425 9.14 -11.20 -30.37
CA TYR A 425 7.87 -11.54 -30.98
C TYR A 425 7.36 -10.29 -31.66
N GLU A 426 7.10 -10.39 -32.95
CA GLU A 426 6.49 -9.34 -33.74
C GLU A 426 5.18 -9.89 -34.29
N LEU A 427 4.06 -9.33 -33.83
CA LEU A 427 2.74 -9.89 -34.03
C LEU A 427 1.90 -8.90 -34.82
N TRP A 428 1.20 -9.37 -35.84
CA TRP A 428 0.24 -8.57 -36.60
C TRP A 428 -1.16 -9.12 -36.42
N PHE A 429 -2.09 -8.26 -36.03
CA PHE A 429 -3.49 -8.62 -35.82
C PHE A 429 -4.38 -7.82 -36.78
N SER A 430 -5.15 -8.52 -37.62
CA SER A 430 -6.16 -7.88 -38.46
C SER A 430 -7.22 -7.15 -37.59
N PRO A 431 -7.97 -6.17 -38.15
CA PRO A 431 -9.04 -5.51 -37.40
C PRO A 431 -10.02 -6.52 -36.78
N GLY A 432 -10.38 -7.56 -37.54
CA GLY A 432 -11.27 -8.63 -37.05
C GLY A 432 -10.70 -9.43 -35.88
N ALA A 433 -9.37 -9.48 -35.70
CA ALA A 433 -8.73 -10.22 -34.61
C ALA A 433 -8.86 -9.53 -33.25
N ILE A 434 -9.06 -8.21 -33.26
CA ILE A 434 -9.32 -7.41 -32.07
C ILE A 434 -10.81 -7.07 -31.88
N GLY A 435 -11.66 -7.57 -32.78
CA GLY A 435 -13.11 -7.32 -32.77
C GLY A 435 -13.54 -6.02 -33.47
N ALA A 436 -12.70 -5.46 -34.35
CA ALA A 436 -12.99 -4.28 -35.14
C ALA A 436 -13.35 -4.63 -36.60
N GLU A 437 -14.22 -3.84 -37.23
CA GLU A 437 -14.46 -3.93 -38.69
C GLU A 437 -13.45 -3.07 -39.47
N VAL A 438 -13.09 -1.90 -38.94
CA VAL A 438 -12.14 -0.94 -39.49
C VAL A 438 -11.38 -0.29 -38.32
N LEU A 439 -10.11 0.06 -38.53
CA LEU A 439 -9.30 0.83 -37.58
C LEU A 439 -9.25 2.29 -38.01
N GLU A 440 -9.50 3.19 -37.08
CA GLU A 440 -9.45 4.63 -37.26
C GLU A 440 -8.95 5.31 -35.99
N GLU A 441 -8.52 6.57 -36.11
CA GLU A 441 -8.09 7.37 -34.96
C GLU A 441 -9.18 7.43 -33.88
N GLY A 442 -8.79 7.24 -32.63
CA GLY A 442 -9.69 7.22 -31.48
C GLY A 442 -10.36 5.87 -31.23
N PHE A 443 -10.16 4.86 -32.10
CA PHE A 443 -10.56 3.50 -31.80
C PHE A 443 -9.84 3.01 -30.53
N ALA A 444 -10.58 2.34 -29.65
CA ALA A 444 -10.05 1.86 -28.39
C ALA A 444 -10.43 0.41 -28.13
N PHE A 445 -9.54 -0.31 -27.47
CA PHE A 445 -9.70 -1.72 -27.10
C PHE A 445 -8.87 -2.03 -25.87
N GLY A 446 -9.17 -3.10 -25.15
CA GLY A 446 -8.29 -3.58 -24.08
C GLY A 446 -7.29 -4.60 -24.59
N LEU A 447 -6.06 -4.52 -24.10
CA LEU A 447 -4.96 -5.43 -24.41
C LEU A 447 -4.37 -6.01 -23.12
N GLY A 448 -4.31 -7.33 -23.06
CA GLY A 448 -3.54 -8.08 -22.09
C GLY A 448 -2.44 -8.88 -22.79
N VAL A 449 -1.27 -8.95 -22.18
CA VAL A 449 -0.11 -9.72 -22.65
C VAL A 449 0.48 -10.46 -21.45
N ALA A 450 0.92 -11.69 -21.63
CA ALA A 450 1.69 -12.41 -20.62
C ALA A 450 2.77 -13.26 -21.28
N VAL A 451 4.02 -13.05 -20.88
CA VAL A 451 5.14 -13.93 -21.15
C VAL A 451 5.20 -14.98 -20.05
N ILE A 452 5.46 -16.22 -20.44
CA ILE A 452 5.40 -17.44 -19.64
C ILE A 452 6.77 -18.10 -19.73
N ASP A 453 7.44 -18.29 -18.59
CA ASP A 453 8.74 -18.99 -18.48
C ASP A 453 8.60 -20.33 -17.74
N SER A 454 9.05 -21.40 -18.37
CA SER A 454 8.77 -22.80 -18.03
C SER A 454 9.91 -23.60 -17.42
N ASP A 455 11.05 -22.98 -17.11
CA ASP A 455 12.25 -23.68 -16.70
C ASP A 455 12.19 -24.34 -15.31
N SER A 456 12.97 -25.41 -15.13
CA SER A 456 12.88 -26.34 -13.98
C SER A 456 13.33 -25.76 -12.64
N ASP A 457 14.04 -24.64 -12.67
CA ASP A 457 14.67 -24.01 -11.52
C ASP A 457 13.67 -23.11 -10.75
N ALA A 458 12.45 -22.97 -11.30
CA ALA A 458 11.26 -22.40 -10.68
C ALA A 458 10.14 -23.48 -10.59
N PRO A 459 10.15 -24.35 -9.55
CA PRO A 459 9.25 -25.49 -9.50
C PRO A 459 7.87 -25.08 -8.98
N GLY A 460 7.04 -24.56 -9.87
CA GLY A 460 5.61 -24.34 -9.63
C GLY A 460 5.05 -23.22 -10.51
N LYS A 461 4.45 -23.55 -11.67
CA LYS A 461 3.71 -22.61 -12.52
C LYS A 461 4.37 -21.21 -12.68
N GLN A 462 5.63 -21.21 -13.14
CA GLN A 462 6.16 -20.37 -14.23
C GLN A 462 6.23 -18.85 -14.00
N GLY A 463 7.34 -18.19 -14.32
CA GLY A 463 7.46 -16.72 -14.19
C GLY A 463 6.52 -16.01 -15.16
N TRP A 464 5.78 -15.00 -14.70
CA TRP A 464 4.76 -14.31 -15.52
C TRP A 464 5.06 -12.83 -15.70
N SER A 465 4.87 -12.35 -16.93
CA SER A 465 5.15 -10.94 -17.21
C SER A 465 4.38 -10.34 -18.41
N GLY A 466 3.49 -9.36 -18.17
CA GLY A 466 2.93 -8.49 -19.20
C GLY A 466 1.70 -7.70 -18.73
N TRP A 467 0.91 -7.12 -19.65
CA TRP A 467 -0.31 -6.35 -19.31
C TRP A 467 -1.48 -7.26 -18.88
N GLY A 468 -2.13 -6.96 -17.75
CA GLY A 468 -3.26 -7.75 -17.23
C GLY A 468 -2.97 -9.25 -17.05
N PRO A 469 -1.84 -9.65 -16.44
CA PRO A 469 -1.31 -11.01 -16.54
C PRO A 469 -2.20 -12.04 -15.84
N ASP A 470 -2.85 -11.70 -14.73
CA ASP A 470 -3.79 -12.63 -14.06
C ASP A 470 -4.95 -13.03 -14.99
N SER A 471 -5.48 -12.04 -15.72
CA SER A 471 -6.54 -12.19 -16.72
C SER A 471 -6.13 -12.92 -17.99
N VAL A 472 -4.85 -12.81 -18.36
CA VAL A 472 -4.31 -13.48 -19.54
C VAL A 472 -3.93 -14.91 -19.19
N VAL A 473 -3.49 -15.20 -17.97
CA VAL A 473 -2.84 -16.47 -17.62
C VAL A 473 -3.81 -17.50 -17.02
N LEU A 474 -4.58 -17.12 -16.01
CA LEU A 474 -5.33 -18.08 -15.18
C LEU A 474 -6.74 -18.29 -15.71
N GLU A 475 -7.52 -17.21 -15.77
CA GLU A 475 -8.88 -17.18 -16.25
C GLU A 475 -9.09 -15.86 -16.98
N THR A 476 -9.76 -15.90 -18.14
CA THR A 476 -10.06 -14.70 -18.93
C THR A 476 -10.86 -13.72 -18.09
N ASN A 477 -10.24 -12.61 -17.71
CA ASN A 477 -10.89 -11.53 -16.98
C ASN A 477 -10.68 -10.20 -17.74
N PRO A 478 -11.64 -9.82 -18.60
CA PRO A 478 -11.49 -8.64 -19.45
C PRO A 478 -11.14 -7.35 -18.68
N GLY A 479 -11.59 -7.25 -17.43
CA GLY A 479 -11.48 -6.06 -16.59
C GLY A 479 -10.08 -5.68 -16.13
N GLU A 480 -9.04 -6.49 -16.36
CA GLU A 480 -7.65 -6.14 -15.99
C GLU A 480 -6.77 -5.77 -17.20
N THR A 481 -7.34 -5.75 -18.40
CA THR A 481 -6.62 -5.36 -19.61
C THR A 481 -6.27 -3.87 -19.62
N ALA A 482 -5.13 -3.53 -20.24
CA ALA A 482 -4.71 -2.16 -20.47
C ALA A 482 -5.54 -1.55 -21.60
N LEU A 483 -6.08 -0.34 -21.42
CA LEU A 483 -6.79 0.34 -22.49
C LEU A 483 -5.78 0.88 -23.51
N ILE A 484 -5.97 0.55 -24.78
CA ILE A 484 -5.20 1.08 -25.90
C ILE A 484 -6.11 2.02 -26.68
N THR A 485 -5.60 3.18 -27.09
CA THR A 485 -6.28 4.13 -27.97
C THR A 485 -5.41 4.41 -29.17
N LEU A 486 -5.98 4.30 -30.37
CA LEU A 486 -5.28 4.62 -31.61
C LEU A 486 -5.22 6.13 -31.77
N VAL A 487 -4.05 6.69 -32.04
CA VAL A 487 -3.85 8.13 -32.26
C VAL A 487 -3.13 8.38 -33.59
N GLY A 488 -3.31 9.57 -34.17
CA GLY A 488 -2.69 9.97 -35.44
C GLY A 488 -3.40 9.42 -36.68
N ASP A 489 -2.96 9.85 -37.87
CA ASP A 489 -3.48 9.36 -39.16
C ASP A 489 -2.40 8.53 -39.88
N PRO A 490 -2.61 7.23 -40.14
CA PRO A 490 -1.67 6.40 -40.89
C PRO A 490 -1.52 6.81 -42.37
N ALA A 491 -2.35 7.74 -42.87
CA ALA A 491 -2.25 8.28 -44.24
C ALA A 491 -1.50 9.63 -44.35
N ASP A 492 -1.11 10.25 -43.23
CA ASP A 492 -0.30 11.48 -43.22
C ASP A 492 1.20 11.15 -43.20
N ASP A 493 1.81 11.09 -44.39
CA ASP A 493 3.26 10.94 -44.63
C ASP A 493 4.05 12.23 -44.30
N ASP A 494 3.93 12.78 -43.10
CA ASP A 494 4.74 13.95 -42.66
C ASP A 494 5.43 13.69 -41.31
N ASP A 495 6.50 12.88 -41.31
CA ASP A 495 7.80 13.19 -40.66
C ASP A 495 8.94 12.21 -41.04
#